data_AF-A0A3B9JZ66-F1
#
_entry.id   AF-A0A3B9JZ66-F1
#
_cell.length_a   1.000
_cell.length_b   1.000
_cell.length_c   1.000
_cell.angle_alpha   90.00
_cell.angle_beta   90.00
_cell.angle_gamma   90.00
#
_symmetry.space_group_name_H-M   'P 1'
#
loop_
_entity.id
_entity.type
_entity.pdbx_description
1 polymer ?
#
loop_
_entity_poly.entity_id
_entity_poly.type
_entity_poly.pdbx_seq_one_letter_code
_entity_poly.pdbx_strand_id
1 'polypeptide(L)'
;MAKDPLWGESGLSITLLPSGQQGDALFEVATAWTKLRLLAPSIWVRAEWLDSTGSNPPRQTAVVLGASRAEEPHMVEVDLFEQLARQNLGQIRFLVVRTAVPNLEFDQKQDDLVELLSRYLDQSVPKVRSSSDADAPLASLSKINLLTGPTEFIPENQERLVNPLFNAHFVASTEDRSSPLAGDAFVRFDSGSRRFAGFTMLHLATLAALWQGLPRGGYELAKKANWEGDKVYVSRVFVSAILTDGLIQRACARVLQRAGNAREGFTDLSLDFAVDGTYPIPDAQVDDFINTMVSLTFGFRDGILQYKPAVDRDAPAKFRFGVLGQLGDFFVFSGNK
;
A
#
# COMPACT_ATOMS: atom_id res chain seq x y z
N MET A 1 10.31 4.19 21.50
CA MET A 1 9.01 3.50 21.27
C MET A 1 8.77 3.53 19.76
N ALA A 2 8.47 2.38 19.14
CA ALA A 2 8.64 2.16 17.70
C ALA A 2 7.84 3.16 16.85
N LYS A 3 8.58 3.91 16.01
CA LYS A 3 8.10 4.90 15.05
C LYS A 3 7.09 4.27 14.11
N ASP A 4 6.08 5.03 13.71
CA ASP A 4 5.10 4.60 12.71
C ASP A 4 5.87 4.27 11.40
N PRO A 5 6.04 3.00 11.03
CA PRO A 5 7.05 2.63 10.05
C PRO A 5 6.66 3.18 8.68
N LEU A 6 7.63 3.68 7.91
CA LEU A 6 7.48 4.04 6.48
C LEU A 6 6.68 2.98 5.68
N TRP A 7 6.76 1.74 6.14
CA TRP A 7 6.20 0.52 5.57
C TRP A 7 4.80 0.14 6.11
N GLY A 8 4.30 0.82 7.15
CA GLY A 8 2.99 0.60 7.77
C GLY A 8 2.66 -0.87 8.09
N GLU A 9 1.37 -1.21 8.06
CA GLU A 9 0.89 -2.60 8.15
C GLU A 9 1.14 -3.42 6.87
N SER A 10 1.52 -2.79 5.75
CA SER A 10 1.75 -3.50 4.49
C SER A 10 3.05 -4.30 4.48
N GLY A 11 4.01 -3.96 5.34
CA GLY A 11 5.34 -4.56 5.32
C GLY A 11 6.23 -3.99 4.20
N LEU A 12 7.48 -4.45 4.17
CA LEU A 12 8.49 -3.99 3.23
C LEU A 12 8.51 -4.85 1.97
N SER A 13 8.60 -4.21 0.81
CA SER A 13 8.79 -4.88 -0.48
C SER A 13 10.08 -4.42 -1.15
N ILE A 14 10.97 -5.37 -1.40
CA ILE A 14 12.25 -5.23 -2.09
C ILE A 14 12.09 -5.84 -3.47
N THR A 15 12.31 -5.06 -4.52
CA THR A 15 12.24 -5.50 -5.91
C THR A 15 13.64 -5.50 -6.52
N LEU A 16 14.09 -6.66 -6.99
CA LEU A 16 15.26 -6.79 -7.85
C LEU A 16 14.83 -6.70 -9.32
N LEU A 17 15.31 -5.67 -9.99
CA LEU A 17 15.05 -5.41 -11.41
C LEU A 17 15.94 -6.31 -12.31
N PRO A 18 15.50 -6.60 -13.54
CA PRO A 18 16.38 -7.18 -14.56
C PRO A 18 17.46 -6.18 -14.96
N SER A 19 18.63 -6.65 -15.37
CA SER A 19 19.74 -5.78 -15.79
C SER A 19 19.44 -5.08 -17.12
N GLY A 20 20.13 -3.96 -17.36
CA GLY A 20 20.06 -3.21 -18.61
C GLY A 20 18.71 -2.50 -18.87
N GLN A 21 18.37 -2.32 -20.15
CA GLN A 21 17.27 -1.44 -20.60
C GLN A 21 15.89 -1.87 -20.06
N GLN A 22 15.70 -3.16 -19.75
CA GLN A 22 14.45 -3.65 -19.18
C GLN A 22 14.24 -3.19 -17.75
N GLY A 23 15.31 -3.19 -16.94
CA GLY A 23 15.30 -2.63 -15.60
C GLY A 23 15.00 -1.13 -15.64
N ASP A 24 15.59 -0.41 -16.60
CA ASP A 24 15.34 1.02 -16.81
C ASP A 24 13.90 1.32 -17.14
N ALA A 25 13.34 0.67 -18.17
CA ALA A 25 11.96 0.88 -18.56
C ALA A 25 10.98 0.53 -17.43
N LEU A 26 11.22 -0.54 -16.68
CA LEU A 26 10.38 -0.93 -15.55
C LEU A 26 10.47 0.08 -14.40
N PHE A 27 11.68 0.56 -14.08
CA PHE A 27 11.88 1.56 -13.04
C PHE A 27 11.29 2.93 -13.40
N GLU A 28 11.34 3.33 -14.68
CA GLU A 28 10.65 4.52 -15.18
C GLU A 28 9.13 4.42 -14.99
N VAL A 29 8.54 3.26 -15.32
CA VAL A 29 7.10 3.02 -15.13
C VAL A 29 6.75 3.06 -13.64
N ALA A 30 7.55 2.43 -12.78
CA ALA A 30 7.37 2.50 -11.33
C ALA A 30 7.40 3.95 -10.83
N THR A 31 8.38 4.74 -11.28
CA THR A 31 8.51 6.17 -10.98
C THR A 31 7.26 6.95 -11.39
N ALA A 32 6.78 6.73 -12.62
CA ALA A 32 5.57 7.37 -13.13
C ALA A 32 4.32 6.99 -12.31
N TRP A 33 4.17 5.72 -11.93
CA TRP A 33 3.03 5.26 -11.14
C TRP A 33 3.09 5.73 -9.69
N THR A 34 4.28 5.86 -9.11
CA THR A 34 4.48 6.48 -7.80
C THR A 34 4.16 7.98 -7.84
N LYS A 35 4.54 8.69 -8.91
CA LYS A 35 4.14 10.09 -9.15
C LYS A 35 2.61 10.25 -9.19
N LEU A 36 1.91 9.29 -9.80
CA LEU A 36 0.45 9.21 -9.80
C LEU A 36 -0.16 8.72 -8.46
N ARG A 37 0.68 8.44 -7.45
CA ARG A 37 0.28 7.94 -6.12
C ARG A 37 -0.48 6.61 -6.16
N LEU A 38 -0.23 5.81 -7.19
CA LEU A 38 -0.80 4.46 -7.31
C LEU A 38 -0.02 3.45 -6.48
N LEU A 39 1.28 3.68 -6.30
CA LEU A 39 2.18 2.78 -5.60
C LEU A 39 2.53 3.30 -4.21
N ALA A 40 2.55 2.39 -3.25
CA ALA A 40 3.10 2.54 -1.91
C ALA A 40 4.64 2.57 -1.95
N PRO A 41 5.29 3.07 -0.89
CA PRO A 41 6.74 3.05 -0.80
C PRO A 41 7.34 1.66 -0.98
N SER A 42 8.44 1.55 -1.73
CA SER A 42 9.15 0.29 -1.96
C SER A 42 10.64 0.49 -2.18
N ILE A 43 11.41 -0.59 -1.98
CA ILE A 43 12.85 -0.60 -2.23
C ILE A 43 13.15 -1.27 -3.57
N TRP A 44 13.99 -0.63 -4.36
CA TRP A 44 14.41 -1.08 -5.68
C TRP A 44 15.91 -1.35 -5.67
N VAL A 45 16.30 -2.47 -6.27
CA VAL A 45 17.67 -2.99 -6.25
C VAL A 45 18.04 -3.44 -7.67
N ARG A 46 19.33 -3.32 -8.00
CA ARG A 46 19.91 -3.73 -9.27
C ARG A 46 21.28 -4.37 -9.09
N ALA A 47 21.65 -5.24 -10.05
CA ALA A 47 22.95 -5.88 -10.09
C ALA A 47 24.08 -4.85 -10.29
N GLU A 48 23.83 -3.81 -11.09
CA GLU A 48 24.80 -2.74 -11.38
C GLU A 48 25.08 -1.84 -10.17
N TRP A 49 24.26 -1.91 -9.12
CA TRP A 49 24.39 -1.09 -7.90
C TRP A 49 25.08 -1.84 -6.75
N LEU A 50 25.58 -3.04 -7.01
CA LEU A 50 26.38 -3.79 -6.06
C LEU A 50 27.80 -3.23 -6.02
N ASP A 51 28.23 -2.79 -4.83
CA ASP A 51 29.62 -2.43 -4.63
C ASP A 51 30.47 -3.68 -4.40
N SER A 52 31.34 -3.97 -5.36
CA SER A 52 32.17 -5.18 -5.38
C SER A 52 33.57 -4.98 -4.81
N THR A 53 33.86 -3.83 -4.17
CA THR A 53 35.20 -3.47 -3.66
C THR A 53 35.73 -4.31 -2.48
N GLY A 54 35.20 -5.52 -2.24
CA GLY A 54 35.81 -6.53 -1.37
C GLY A 54 35.63 -6.30 0.13
N SER A 55 34.82 -5.33 0.56
CA SER A 55 34.41 -5.21 1.97
C SER A 55 33.30 -6.22 2.27
N ASN A 56 33.46 -7.01 3.33
CA ASN A 56 32.39 -7.82 3.90
C ASN A 56 31.83 -7.13 5.16
N PRO A 57 30.50 -7.01 5.32
CA PRO A 57 29.45 -7.41 4.37
C PRO A 57 29.44 -6.53 3.09
N PRO A 58 28.97 -7.07 1.95
CA PRO A 58 28.88 -6.34 0.69
C PRO A 58 27.91 -5.18 0.84
N ARG A 59 28.25 -4.05 0.22
CA ARG A 59 27.38 -2.88 0.18
C ARG A 59 26.48 -2.97 -1.05
N GLN A 60 25.18 -3.18 -0.81
CA GLN A 60 24.17 -3.13 -1.86
C GLN A 60 23.48 -1.77 -1.83
N THR A 61 23.71 -0.95 -2.84
CA THR A 61 22.95 0.29 -3.00
C THR A 61 21.55 -0.03 -3.49
N ALA A 62 20.58 0.64 -2.89
CA ALA A 62 19.16 0.51 -3.16
C ALA A 62 18.50 1.88 -3.25
N VAL A 63 17.39 1.98 -3.97
CA VAL A 63 16.60 3.20 -4.06
C VAL A 63 15.27 2.98 -3.35
N VAL A 64 14.98 3.81 -2.35
CA VAL A 64 13.66 3.92 -1.76
C VAL A 64 12.84 4.86 -2.63
N LEU A 65 11.78 4.34 -3.24
CA LEU A 65 10.85 5.11 -4.06
C LEU A 65 9.57 5.33 -3.27
N GLY A 66 9.16 6.58 -3.08
CA GLY A 66 7.94 6.94 -2.37
C GLY A 66 7.24 8.15 -2.98
N ALA A 67 5.93 8.26 -2.78
CA ALA A 67 5.18 9.42 -3.22
C ALA A 67 5.53 10.65 -2.36
N SER A 68 5.86 11.77 -3.01
CA SER A 68 6.01 13.06 -2.35
C SER A 68 4.71 13.86 -2.39
N ARG A 69 4.65 14.91 -1.58
CA ARG A 69 3.65 15.98 -1.73
C ARG A 69 3.90 16.82 -2.98
N ALA A 70 5.17 16.96 -3.38
CA ALA A 70 5.55 17.57 -4.64
C ALA A 70 5.09 16.72 -5.83
N GLU A 71 4.96 17.33 -7.01
CA GLU A 71 4.63 16.62 -8.25
C GLU A 71 5.70 15.60 -8.67
N GLU A 72 6.85 15.54 -7.99
CA GLU A 72 7.91 14.57 -8.25
C GLU A 72 7.99 13.49 -7.16
N PRO A 73 8.22 12.22 -7.53
CA PRO A 73 8.40 11.16 -6.56
C PRO A 73 9.69 11.38 -5.77
N HIS A 74 9.65 11.03 -4.49
CA HIS A 74 10.83 11.09 -3.62
C HIS A 74 11.67 9.83 -3.83
N MET A 75 12.94 10.01 -4.17
CA MET A 75 13.92 8.93 -4.35
C MET A 75 15.07 9.14 -3.39
N VAL A 76 15.39 8.11 -2.61
CA VAL A 76 16.51 8.16 -1.66
C VAL A 76 17.40 6.94 -1.87
N GLU A 77 18.68 7.19 -2.16
CA GLU A 77 19.70 6.14 -2.21
C GLU A 77 20.09 5.72 -0.79
N VAL A 78 20.12 4.42 -0.56
CA VAL A 78 20.36 3.82 0.75
C VAL A 78 21.19 2.55 0.63
N ASP A 79 21.88 2.17 1.70
CA ASP A 79 22.38 0.81 1.85
C ASP A 79 21.21 -0.11 2.26
N LEU A 80 20.96 -1.15 1.48
CA LEU A 80 19.85 -2.08 1.70
C LEU A 80 19.91 -2.74 3.07
N PHE A 81 21.07 -3.26 3.47
CA PHE A 81 21.21 -4.04 4.71
C PHE A 81 21.13 -3.13 5.94
N GLU A 82 21.70 -1.92 5.84
CA GLU A 82 21.57 -0.92 6.89
C GLU A 82 20.10 -0.50 7.09
N GLN A 83 19.36 -0.29 6.00
CA GLN A 83 17.93 0.04 6.10
C GLN A 83 17.11 -1.09 6.72
N LEU A 84 17.40 -2.34 6.38
CA LEU A 84 16.73 -3.49 6.98
C LEU A 84 17.01 -3.60 8.49
N ALA A 85 18.25 -3.35 8.91
CA ALA A 85 18.64 -3.42 10.31
C ALA A 85 18.01 -2.31 11.18
N ARG A 86 17.70 -1.16 10.59
CA ARG A 86 17.12 0.01 11.30
C ARG A 86 15.61 -0.10 11.52
N GLN A 87 14.92 -1.03 10.85
CA GLN A 87 13.46 -1.08 10.81
C GLN A 87 12.92 -2.32 11.55
N ASN A 88 11.83 -2.14 12.30
CA ASN A 88 11.11 -3.29 12.88
C ASN A 88 10.05 -3.78 11.88
N LEU A 89 10.39 -4.81 11.11
CA LEU A 89 9.59 -5.29 9.99
C LEU A 89 8.87 -6.59 10.35
N GLY A 90 7.53 -6.58 10.36
CA GLY A 90 6.73 -7.80 10.50
C GLY A 90 6.68 -8.65 9.22
N GLN A 91 6.96 -8.04 8.07
CA GLN A 91 6.90 -8.71 6.78
C GLN A 91 7.88 -8.09 5.78
N ILE A 92 8.59 -8.97 5.07
CA ILE A 92 9.55 -8.63 4.03
C ILE A 92 9.23 -9.48 2.80
N ARG A 93 9.01 -8.82 1.67
CA ARG A 93 8.84 -9.46 0.37
C ARG A 93 10.08 -9.17 -0.46
N PHE A 94 10.73 -10.21 -0.95
CA PHE A 94 11.80 -10.10 -1.91
C PHE A 94 11.28 -10.62 -3.26
N LEU A 95 11.00 -9.70 -4.17
CA LEU A 95 10.54 -10.01 -5.53
C LEU A 95 11.68 -9.87 -6.52
N VAL A 96 11.90 -10.90 -7.32
CA VAL A 96 12.87 -10.88 -8.42
C VAL A 96 12.10 -10.90 -9.72
N VAL A 97 12.31 -9.88 -10.55
CA VAL A 97 11.68 -9.80 -11.87
C VAL A 97 12.65 -10.32 -12.91
N ARG A 98 12.29 -11.43 -13.56
CA ARG A 98 13.03 -11.98 -14.69
C ARG A 98 12.23 -11.76 -15.97
N THR A 99 12.94 -11.36 -17.01
CA THR A 99 12.36 -11.06 -18.30
C THR A 99 12.87 -12.07 -19.32
N ALA A 100 11.94 -12.82 -19.91
CA ALA A 100 12.16 -13.76 -20.98
C ALA A 100 11.72 -13.09 -22.28
N VAL A 101 12.66 -12.51 -23.03
CA VAL A 101 12.40 -11.83 -24.31
C VAL A 101 13.34 -12.38 -25.40
N PRO A 102 12.97 -12.28 -26.69
CA PRO A 102 13.80 -12.77 -27.78
C PRO A 102 15.20 -12.14 -27.79
N ASN A 103 16.22 -12.93 -28.12
CA ASN A 103 17.61 -12.50 -28.30
C ASN A 103 18.27 -11.89 -27.05
N LEU A 104 17.71 -12.09 -25.86
CA LEU A 104 18.34 -11.72 -24.60
C LEU A 104 19.00 -12.94 -23.98
N GLU A 105 20.29 -12.82 -23.68
CA GLU A 105 21.02 -13.85 -22.93
C GLU A 105 20.52 -13.92 -21.48
N PHE A 106 20.77 -15.05 -20.83
CA PHE A 106 20.44 -15.21 -19.42
C PHE A 106 21.25 -14.24 -18.57
N ASP A 107 20.57 -13.50 -17.70
CA ASP A 107 21.17 -12.48 -16.84
C ASP A 107 21.87 -13.12 -15.63
N GLN A 108 23.11 -13.58 -15.84
CA GLN A 108 23.92 -14.20 -14.80
C GLN A 108 24.22 -13.22 -13.65
N LYS A 109 24.38 -11.93 -13.94
CA LYS A 109 24.66 -10.92 -12.91
C LYS A 109 23.50 -10.75 -11.95
N GLN A 110 22.27 -10.76 -12.47
CA GLN A 110 21.08 -10.78 -11.64
C GLN A 110 21.03 -12.05 -10.79
N ASP A 111 21.31 -13.21 -11.38
CA ASP A 111 21.26 -14.49 -10.66
C ASP A 111 22.26 -14.55 -9.49
N ASP A 112 23.50 -14.12 -9.72
CA ASP A 112 24.53 -14.04 -8.67
C ASP A 112 24.10 -13.08 -7.53
N LEU A 113 23.47 -11.96 -7.88
CA LEU A 113 22.93 -11.03 -6.88
C LEU A 113 21.73 -11.62 -6.12
N VAL A 114 20.86 -12.41 -6.77
CA VAL A 114 19.75 -13.12 -6.10
C VAL A 114 20.30 -14.03 -5.01
N GLU A 115 21.33 -14.82 -5.30
CA GLU A 115 21.93 -15.71 -4.32
C GLU A 115 22.53 -14.94 -3.13
N LEU A 116 23.22 -13.84 -3.42
CA LEU A 116 23.81 -12.98 -2.41
C LEU A 116 22.74 -12.38 -1.50
N LEU A 117 21.73 -11.70 -2.07
CA LEU A 117 20.66 -11.06 -1.31
C LEU A 117 19.84 -12.08 -0.54
N SER A 118 19.52 -13.22 -1.14
CA SER A 118 18.78 -14.30 -0.48
C SER A 118 19.50 -14.77 0.79
N ARG A 119 20.82 -14.97 0.72
CA ARG A 119 21.65 -15.38 1.85
C ARG A 119 21.68 -14.33 2.96
N TYR A 120 21.91 -13.07 2.62
CA TYR A 120 21.98 -12.00 3.62
C TYR A 120 20.60 -11.69 4.23
N LEU A 121 19.53 -11.68 3.44
CA LEU A 121 18.18 -11.52 3.95
C LEU A 121 17.82 -12.63 4.94
N ASP A 122 18.15 -13.90 4.65
CA ASP A 122 17.93 -15.01 5.58
C ASP A 122 18.70 -14.88 6.91
N GLN A 123 19.81 -14.15 6.91
CA GLN A 123 20.61 -13.86 8.10
C GLN A 123 20.11 -12.63 8.85
N SER A 124 19.63 -11.62 8.12
CA SER A 124 19.18 -10.33 8.66
C SER A 124 17.76 -10.37 9.22
N VAL A 125 16.88 -11.27 8.75
CA VAL A 125 15.54 -11.41 9.31
C VAL A 125 15.62 -12.04 10.71
N PRO A 126 15.08 -11.40 11.77
CA PRO A 126 15.10 -11.94 13.11
C PRO A 126 14.43 -13.32 13.16
N LYS A 127 15.21 -14.35 13.50
CA LYS A 127 14.70 -15.71 13.78
C LYS A 127 14.57 -15.87 15.28
N VAL A 128 13.39 -16.23 15.77
CA VAL A 128 13.22 -16.52 17.21
C VAL A 128 14.12 -17.68 17.59
N ARG A 129 15.08 -17.41 18.48
CA ARG A 129 15.78 -18.43 19.25
C ARG A 129 15.09 -18.52 20.61
N SER A 130 14.59 -19.71 20.92
CA SER A 130 14.02 -20.15 22.21
C SER A 130 12.50 -20.07 22.39
N SER A 131 12.00 -21.08 23.09
CA SER A 131 10.59 -21.41 23.36
C SER A 131 9.91 -20.54 24.41
N SER A 132 10.53 -19.44 24.87
CA SER A 132 9.98 -18.60 25.94
C SER A 132 9.14 -17.43 25.46
N ASP A 133 9.09 -17.16 24.15
CA ASP A 133 8.45 -15.96 23.59
C ASP A 133 7.51 -16.34 22.42
N ALA A 134 6.55 -17.22 22.69
CA ALA A 134 5.63 -17.77 21.70
C ALA A 134 4.66 -16.74 21.08
N ASP A 135 4.54 -15.55 21.69
CA ASP A 135 3.62 -14.48 21.28
C ASP A 135 4.29 -13.32 20.52
N ALA A 136 5.61 -13.34 20.31
CA ALA A 136 6.28 -12.31 19.53
C ALA A 136 5.92 -12.43 18.03
N PRO A 137 5.41 -11.37 17.37
CA PRO A 137 5.06 -11.42 15.96
C PRO A 137 6.30 -11.73 15.11
N LEU A 138 6.32 -12.90 14.48
CA LEU A 138 7.41 -13.33 13.62
C LEU A 138 7.49 -12.45 12.36
N ALA A 139 8.67 -11.85 12.13
CA ALA A 139 9.01 -11.27 10.85
C ALA A 139 8.99 -12.37 9.77
N SER A 140 8.14 -12.23 8.75
CA SER A 140 8.05 -13.20 7.66
C SER A 140 8.81 -12.73 6.41
N LEU A 141 9.68 -13.59 5.87
CA LEU A 141 10.34 -13.38 4.59
C LEU A 141 9.66 -14.21 3.51
N SER A 142 9.26 -13.57 2.40
CA SER A 142 8.73 -14.24 1.21
C SER A 142 9.57 -13.89 0.00
N LYS A 143 10.21 -14.90 -0.60
CA LYS A 143 11.03 -14.79 -1.81
C LYS A 143 10.18 -15.25 -2.99
N ILE A 144 9.92 -14.34 -3.92
CA ILE A 144 9.00 -14.58 -5.03
C ILE A 144 9.74 -14.30 -6.34
N ASN A 145 9.67 -15.24 -7.28
CA ASN A 145 10.20 -15.05 -8.62
C ASN A 145 9.04 -14.69 -9.56
N LEU A 146 9.16 -13.59 -10.29
CA LEU A 146 8.21 -13.17 -11.32
C LEU A 146 8.85 -13.29 -12.69
N LEU A 147 8.39 -14.24 -13.48
CA LEU A 147 8.77 -14.47 -14.87
C LEU A 147 7.81 -13.71 -15.78
N THR A 148 8.33 -12.83 -16.62
CA THR A 148 7.56 -12.05 -17.60
C THR A 148 8.09 -12.31 -19.00
N GLY A 149 7.18 -12.47 -19.96
CA GLY A 149 7.54 -12.66 -21.37
C GLY A 149 6.44 -12.11 -22.27
N PRO A 150 6.78 -11.77 -23.53
CA PRO A 150 5.78 -11.33 -24.49
C PRO A 150 4.84 -12.49 -24.87
N THR A 151 3.70 -12.14 -25.43
CA THR A 151 2.68 -13.11 -25.87
C THR A 151 3.30 -14.15 -26.82
N GLU A 152 2.95 -15.42 -26.60
CA GLU A 152 3.42 -16.60 -27.36
C GLU A 152 4.93 -16.88 -27.31
N PHE A 153 5.70 -16.15 -26.50
CA PHE A 153 7.12 -16.42 -26.37
C PHE A 153 7.41 -17.56 -25.39
N ILE A 154 8.17 -18.54 -25.87
CA ILE A 154 8.62 -19.69 -25.08
C ILE A 154 10.14 -19.54 -24.92
N PRO A 155 10.65 -19.28 -23.70
CA PRO A 155 12.09 -19.20 -23.49
C PRO A 155 12.75 -20.57 -23.64
N GLU A 156 13.96 -20.60 -24.19
CA GLU A 156 14.75 -21.82 -24.37
C GLU A 156 15.35 -22.33 -23.04
N ASN A 157 15.64 -21.43 -22.09
CA ASN A 157 16.33 -21.73 -20.83
C ASN A 157 15.39 -21.75 -19.61
N GLN A 158 14.23 -22.40 -19.72
CA GLN A 158 13.21 -22.43 -18.66
C GLN A 158 13.72 -22.94 -17.32
N GLU A 159 14.56 -23.98 -17.35
CA GLU A 159 15.11 -24.61 -16.13
C GLU A 159 15.97 -23.66 -15.31
N ARG A 160 16.69 -22.73 -15.97
CA ARG A 160 17.52 -21.72 -15.27
C ARG A 160 16.71 -20.58 -14.69
N LEU A 161 15.47 -20.40 -15.15
CA LEU A 161 14.58 -19.34 -14.67
C LEU A 161 13.85 -19.75 -13.39
N VAL A 162 13.79 -21.04 -13.07
CA VAL A 162 13.12 -21.62 -11.89
C VAL A 162 14.19 -22.11 -10.93
N ASN A 163 14.17 -21.63 -9.68
CA ASN A 163 15.21 -21.92 -8.69
C ASN A 163 14.57 -22.17 -7.31
N PRO A 164 14.92 -23.28 -6.62
CA PRO A 164 14.35 -23.62 -5.30
C PRO A 164 14.65 -22.60 -4.19
N LEU A 165 15.52 -21.60 -4.43
CA LEU A 165 15.72 -20.46 -3.54
C LEU A 165 14.45 -19.64 -3.28
N PHE A 166 13.46 -19.71 -4.18
CA PHE A 166 12.21 -18.97 -4.07
C PHE A 166 11.11 -19.79 -3.40
N ASN A 167 10.21 -19.11 -2.68
CA ASN A 167 9.03 -19.74 -2.09
C ASN A 167 7.92 -20.00 -3.13
N ALA A 168 7.91 -19.24 -4.23
CA ALA A 168 6.98 -19.42 -5.34
C ALA A 168 7.51 -18.78 -6.63
N HIS A 169 7.12 -19.39 -7.75
CA HIS A 169 7.38 -18.88 -9.09
C HIS A 169 6.07 -18.46 -9.74
N PHE A 170 5.99 -17.21 -10.22
CA PHE A 170 4.85 -16.69 -10.96
C PHE A 170 5.24 -16.42 -12.40
N VAL A 171 4.46 -16.94 -13.34
CA VAL A 171 4.55 -16.59 -14.77
C VAL A 171 3.44 -15.61 -15.09
N ALA A 172 3.80 -14.41 -15.54
CA ALA A 172 2.85 -13.42 -16.00
C ALA A 172 2.19 -13.90 -17.30
N SER A 173 0.89 -14.19 -17.24
CA SER A 173 0.11 -14.59 -18.40
C SER A 173 -0.35 -13.34 -19.13
N THR A 174 0.08 -13.18 -20.37
CA THR A 174 -0.58 -12.26 -21.30
C THR A 174 -1.96 -12.83 -21.65
N GLU A 175 -2.93 -11.98 -21.95
CA GLU A 175 -4.27 -12.42 -22.35
C GLU A 175 -4.57 -12.06 -23.81
N ASP A 176 -5.31 -12.93 -24.48
CA ASP A 176 -5.90 -12.65 -25.80
C ASP A 176 -7.37 -12.26 -25.59
N ARG A 177 -7.62 -11.00 -25.21
CA ARG A 177 -8.97 -10.44 -25.10
C ARG A 177 -9.28 -9.49 -26.26
N SER A 178 -10.58 -9.39 -26.53
CA SER A 178 -11.18 -8.49 -27.53
C SER A 178 -11.02 -6.99 -27.24
N SER A 179 -10.52 -6.60 -26.06
CA SER A 179 -10.30 -5.18 -25.72
C SER A 179 -8.85 -4.76 -26.01
N PRO A 180 -8.59 -3.98 -27.06
CA PRO A 180 -7.23 -3.60 -27.46
C PRO A 180 -6.52 -2.68 -26.44
N LEU A 181 -7.29 -2.03 -25.56
CA LEU A 181 -6.79 -1.10 -24.54
C LEU A 181 -6.41 -1.77 -23.22
N ALA A 182 -6.63 -3.08 -23.06
CA ALA A 182 -6.22 -3.79 -21.87
C ALA A 182 -4.68 -3.88 -21.81
N GLY A 183 -4.12 -3.67 -20.61
CA GLY A 183 -2.67 -3.63 -20.38
C GLY A 183 -1.96 -4.95 -20.65
N ASP A 184 -2.70 -6.04 -20.72
CA ASP A 184 -2.26 -7.43 -20.92
C ASP A 184 -2.61 -7.99 -22.31
N ALA A 185 -3.30 -7.22 -23.18
CA ALA A 185 -3.66 -7.65 -24.53
C ALA A 185 -2.47 -7.58 -25.49
N PHE A 186 -2.15 -8.70 -26.17
CA PHE A 186 -1.09 -8.82 -27.19
C PHE A 186 0.20 -8.07 -26.82
N VAL A 187 0.76 -8.44 -25.67
CA VAL A 187 1.96 -7.79 -25.14
C VAL A 187 3.16 -8.19 -25.99
N ARG A 188 3.68 -7.23 -26.76
CA ARG A 188 4.88 -7.38 -27.57
C ARG A 188 6.07 -6.77 -26.86
N PHE A 189 7.23 -7.37 -27.08
CA PHE A 189 8.48 -6.76 -26.71
C PHE A 189 8.88 -5.74 -27.77
N ASP A 190 8.86 -4.46 -27.40
CA ASP A 190 9.32 -3.35 -28.23
C ASP A 190 10.12 -2.39 -27.35
N SER A 191 11.39 -2.17 -27.69
CA SER A 191 12.29 -1.29 -26.95
C SER A 191 11.85 0.17 -26.96
N GLY A 192 11.02 0.59 -27.93
CA GLY A 192 10.45 1.94 -28.00
C GLY A 192 9.15 2.11 -27.20
N SER A 193 8.57 1.04 -26.66
CA SER A 193 7.26 1.06 -26.02
C SER A 193 7.34 0.65 -24.56
N ARG A 194 6.74 1.45 -23.68
CA ARG A 194 6.61 1.12 -22.25
C ARG A 194 5.49 0.10 -21.95
N ARG A 195 4.81 -0.44 -22.97
CA ARG A 195 3.70 -1.38 -22.76
C ARG A 195 4.15 -2.65 -22.05
N PHE A 196 5.28 -3.23 -22.46
CA PHE A 196 5.84 -4.42 -21.82
C PHE A 196 6.20 -4.16 -20.35
N ALA A 197 6.89 -3.05 -20.09
CA ALA A 197 7.23 -2.62 -18.73
C ALA A 197 5.96 -2.36 -17.87
N GLY A 198 4.93 -1.76 -18.44
CA GLY A 198 3.63 -1.56 -17.79
C GLY A 198 2.93 -2.87 -17.43
N PHE A 199 2.92 -3.84 -18.35
CA PHE A 199 2.42 -5.19 -18.09
C PHE A 199 3.19 -5.85 -16.94
N THR A 200 4.52 -5.83 -16.98
CA THR A 200 5.36 -6.36 -15.90
C THR A 200 5.09 -5.66 -14.58
N MET A 201 4.91 -4.34 -14.58
CA MET A 201 4.61 -3.55 -13.40
C MET A 201 3.24 -3.89 -12.78
N LEU A 202 2.22 -4.22 -13.59
CA LEU A 202 0.92 -4.67 -13.07
C LEU A 202 1.07 -5.93 -12.21
N HIS A 203 1.79 -6.94 -12.72
CA HIS A 203 2.05 -8.18 -12.01
C HIS A 203 2.92 -7.95 -10.78
N LEU A 204 4.00 -7.19 -10.93
CA LEU A 204 4.91 -6.84 -9.85
C LEU A 204 4.16 -6.15 -8.71
N ALA A 205 3.40 -5.08 -9.00
CA ALA A 205 2.68 -4.32 -7.98
C ALA A 205 1.66 -5.18 -7.23
N THR A 206 1.00 -6.10 -7.94
CA THR A 206 0.00 -6.99 -7.35
C THR A 206 0.62 -8.07 -6.46
N LEU A 207 1.77 -8.64 -6.86
CA LEU A 207 2.46 -9.66 -6.07
C LEU A 207 3.22 -9.05 -4.88
N ALA A 208 3.87 -7.90 -5.08
CA ALA A 208 4.63 -7.20 -4.04
C ALA A 208 3.77 -6.33 -3.10
N ALA A 209 2.44 -6.35 -3.22
CA ALA A 209 1.55 -5.51 -2.42
C ALA A 209 1.87 -4.00 -2.53
N LEU A 210 2.27 -3.55 -3.73
CA LEU A 210 2.67 -2.15 -3.93
C LEU A 210 1.47 -1.23 -4.15
N TRP A 211 0.27 -1.75 -4.38
CA TRP A 211 -0.90 -0.90 -4.59
C TRP A 211 -1.24 -0.10 -3.33
N GLN A 212 -1.34 1.22 -3.47
CA GLN A 212 -1.68 2.11 -2.37
C GLN A 212 -3.00 1.71 -1.72
N GLY A 213 -2.97 1.42 -0.42
CA GLY A 213 -4.16 1.03 0.35
C GLY A 213 -4.52 -0.46 0.29
N LEU A 214 -3.71 -1.29 -0.38
CA LEU A 214 -3.82 -2.76 -0.34
C LEU A 214 -2.59 -3.36 0.38
N PRO A 215 -2.70 -3.68 1.68
CA PRO A 215 -1.53 -4.08 2.48
C PRO A 215 -1.03 -5.50 2.18
N ARG A 216 -1.78 -6.30 1.40
CA ARG A 216 -1.46 -7.70 1.09
C ARG A 216 -1.33 -7.94 -0.40
N GLY A 217 -0.29 -8.68 -0.77
CA GLY A 217 -0.02 -9.07 -2.16
C GLY A 217 -0.71 -10.38 -2.53
N GLY A 218 -0.70 -10.72 -3.82
CA GLY A 218 -1.30 -11.95 -4.34
C GLY A 218 -0.80 -13.22 -3.63
N TYR A 219 0.49 -13.27 -3.29
CA TYR A 219 1.10 -14.39 -2.57
C TYR A 219 0.49 -14.61 -1.17
N GLU A 220 0.18 -13.55 -0.43
CA GLU A 220 -0.43 -13.66 0.91
C GLU A 220 -1.90 -14.00 0.86
N LEU A 221 -2.63 -13.37 -0.08
CA LEU A 221 -4.07 -13.55 -0.20
C LEU A 221 -4.43 -15.00 -0.52
N ALA A 222 -3.56 -15.68 -1.24
CA ALA A 222 -3.83 -17.00 -1.75
C ALA A 222 -3.50 -18.15 -0.76
N LYS A 223 -3.30 -17.81 0.53
CA LYS A 223 -3.06 -18.69 1.71
C LYS A 223 -1.83 -19.62 1.57
N LYS A 224 -0.95 -19.60 2.59
CA LYS A 224 0.35 -20.33 2.63
C LYS A 224 0.29 -21.83 2.30
N ALA A 225 -0.85 -22.50 2.50
CA ALA A 225 -0.99 -23.95 2.29
C ALA A 225 -0.80 -24.41 0.82
N ASN A 226 -0.85 -23.48 -0.14
CA ASN A 226 -0.83 -23.82 -1.56
C ASN A 226 0.50 -23.56 -2.27
N TRP A 227 1.49 -22.92 -1.63
CA TRP A 227 2.73 -22.46 -2.26
C TRP A 227 3.90 -23.37 -1.89
N GLU A 228 4.26 -24.28 -2.79
CA GLU A 228 5.45 -25.11 -2.68
C GLU A 228 6.51 -24.60 -3.67
N GLY A 229 7.78 -24.52 -3.24
CA GLY A 229 8.86 -23.88 -4.00
C GLY A 229 9.08 -24.45 -5.40
N ASP A 230 8.70 -25.71 -5.63
CA ASP A 230 8.85 -26.38 -6.93
C ASP A 230 7.68 -26.10 -7.90
N LYS A 231 6.64 -25.39 -7.45
CA LYS A 231 5.44 -25.13 -8.27
C LYS A 231 5.53 -23.78 -8.97
N VAL A 232 5.12 -23.79 -10.23
CA VAL A 232 4.96 -22.60 -11.07
C VAL A 232 3.48 -22.23 -11.15
N TYR A 233 3.19 -20.97 -10.88
CA TYR A 233 1.83 -20.43 -10.85
C TYR A 233 1.63 -19.43 -11.98
N VAL A 234 0.48 -19.53 -12.64
CA VAL A 234 0.11 -18.57 -13.68
C VAL A 234 -0.52 -17.35 -12.99
N SER A 235 0.14 -16.20 -13.08
CA SER A 235 -0.37 -14.93 -12.59
C SER A 235 -1.23 -14.29 -13.68
N ARG A 236 -2.48 -13.99 -13.36
CA ARG A 236 -3.40 -13.18 -14.17
C ARG A 236 -3.87 -12.02 -13.31
N VAL A 237 -3.65 -10.79 -13.77
CA VAL A 237 -3.86 -9.59 -12.98
C VAL A 237 -4.75 -8.62 -13.74
N PHE A 238 -5.88 -8.29 -13.12
CA PHE A 238 -6.82 -7.29 -13.63
C PHE A 238 -6.89 -6.15 -12.64
N VAL A 239 -6.44 -4.97 -13.07
CA VAL A 239 -6.51 -3.76 -12.26
C VAL A 239 -7.41 -2.77 -12.96
N SER A 240 -8.45 -2.34 -12.24
CA SER A 240 -9.29 -1.21 -12.64
C SER A 240 -9.13 -0.14 -11.57
N ALA A 241 -8.63 1.02 -11.97
CA ALA A 241 -8.54 2.17 -11.07
C ALA A 241 -9.91 2.83 -11.02
N ILE A 242 -10.64 2.61 -9.93
CA ILE A 242 -11.91 3.30 -9.67
C ILE A 242 -11.61 4.46 -8.72
N LEU A 243 -11.66 5.69 -9.24
CA LEU A 243 -11.59 6.89 -8.41
C LEU A 243 -12.89 6.95 -7.60
N THR A 244 -12.80 6.73 -6.29
CA THR A 244 -13.96 6.82 -5.39
C THR A 244 -13.62 7.69 -4.17
N ASP A 245 -14.64 8.37 -3.65
CA ASP A 245 -14.55 9.13 -2.40
C ASP A 245 -14.19 8.25 -1.18
N GLY A 246 -14.28 6.91 -1.31
CA GLY A 246 -13.90 5.97 -0.26
C GLY A 246 -12.40 5.97 0.08
N LEU A 247 -11.52 6.35 -0.87
CA LEU A 247 -10.10 6.56 -0.57
C LEU A 247 -9.91 7.81 0.30
N ILE A 248 -10.66 8.87 0.00
CA ILE A 248 -10.67 10.13 0.77
C ILE A 248 -11.17 9.83 2.18
N GLN A 249 -12.28 9.10 2.34
CA GLN A 249 -12.79 8.72 3.66
C GLN A 249 -11.80 7.91 4.49
N ARG A 250 -11.09 6.94 3.89
CA ARG A 250 -10.05 6.17 4.58
C ARG A 250 -8.82 7.02 4.93
N ALA A 251 -8.41 7.93 4.05
CA ALA A 251 -7.33 8.88 4.32
C ALA A 251 -7.72 9.83 5.47
N CYS A 252 -8.93 10.39 5.44
CA CYS A 252 -9.48 11.21 6.52
C CYS A 252 -9.58 10.42 7.83
N ALA A 253 -10.07 9.18 7.81
CA ALA A 253 -10.15 8.33 9.00
C ALA A 253 -8.75 8.06 9.59
N ARG A 254 -7.74 7.78 8.75
CA ARG A 254 -6.35 7.59 9.21
C ARG A 254 -5.76 8.86 9.82
N VAL A 255 -6.00 10.03 9.19
CA VAL A 255 -5.56 11.32 9.72
C VAL A 255 -6.26 11.62 11.05
N LEU A 256 -7.57 11.38 11.16
CA LEU A 256 -8.33 11.55 12.39
C LEU A 256 -7.89 10.57 13.50
N GLN A 257 -7.57 9.33 13.15
CA GLN A 257 -7.06 8.33 14.08
C GLN A 257 -5.69 8.72 14.62
N ARG A 258 -4.79 9.23 13.75
CA ARG A 258 -3.51 9.82 14.17
C ARG A 258 -3.70 11.09 15.01
N ALA A 259 -4.61 11.98 14.60
CA ALA A 259 -4.94 13.20 15.35
C ALA A 259 -5.49 12.90 16.75
N GLY A 260 -6.29 11.83 16.87
CA GLY A 260 -6.87 11.38 18.14
C GLY A 260 -5.89 10.62 19.04
N ASN A 261 -4.71 10.26 18.53
CA ASN A 261 -3.68 9.62 19.34
C ASN A 261 -2.76 10.67 19.98
N ALA A 262 -3.09 11.04 21.22
CA ALA A 262 -2.32 12.01 22.01
C ALA A 262 -0.85 11.63 22.27
N ARG A 263 -0.46 10.38 21.96
CA ARG A 263 0.92 9.88 22.10
C ARG A 263 1.74 9.91 20.80
N GLU A 264 1.09 10.03 19.65
CA GLU A 264 1.71 9.93 18.31
C GLU A 264 1.55 11.22 17.50
N GLY A 265 1.66 12.38 18.15
CA GLY A 265 1.42 13.70 17.54
C GLY A 265 2.00 13.87 16.12
N PHE A 266 1.43 14.82 15.35
CA PHE A 266 1.75 15.08 13.93
C PHE A 266 3.22 15.37 13.58
N THR A 267 4.10 15.42 14.56
CA THR A 267 5.54 15.63 14.42
C THR A 267 6.28 14.31 14.51
N ASP A 268 6.58 13.70 13.36
CA ASP A 268 7.70 12.75 13.29
C ASP A 268 8.99 13.58 13.39
N LEU A 269 9.60 13.65 14.57
CA LEU A 269 10.84 14.40 14.82
C LEU A 269 12.08 13.73 14.19
N SER A 270 11.91 12.63 13.45
CA SER A 270 13.01 11.90 12.79
C SER A 270 12.90 11.81 11.27
N LEU A 271 11.77 12.24 10.73
CA LEU A 271 11.63 12.73 9.38
C LEU A 271 11.75 14.26 9.50
N ASP A 272 12.63 14.91 8.74
CA ASP A 272 12.61 16.39 8.60
C ASP A 272 11.33 16.89 7.86
N PHE A 273 10.21 16.19 8.02
CA PHE A 273 8.94 16.48 7.40
C PHE A 273 7.96 16.88 8.49
N ALA A 274 8.08 18.12 8.96
CA ALA A 274 6.90 18.84 9.40
C ALA A 274 5.91 18.85 8.23
N VAL A 275 4.67 18.43 8.47
CA VAL A 275 3.61 18.62 7.47
C VAL A 275 3.50 20.13 7.24
N ASP A 276 3.81 20.60 6.02
CA ASP A 276 3.71 22.03 5.69
C ASP A 276 2.34 22.58 6.11
N GLY A 277 2.37 23.65 6.91
CA GLY A 277 1.18 24.27 7.51
C GLY A 277 0.79 23.74 8.91
N THR A 278 1.50 22.75 9.46
CA THR A 278 1.34 22.34 10.87
C THR A 278 2.41 23.00 11.73
N TYR A 279 1.99 23.51 12.88
CA TYR A 279 2.87 24.08 13.89
C TYR A 279 2.52 23.48 15.25
N PRO A 280 3.51 23.29 16.14
CA PRO A 280 3.23 22.89 17.52
C PRO A 280 2.37 23.97 18.17
N ILE A 281 1.27 23.55 18.81
CA ILE A 281 0.43 24.45 19.59
C ILE A 281 1.25 24.85 20.83
N PRO A 282 1.48 26.15 21.07
CA PRO A 282 2.16 26.59 22.29
C PRO A 282 1.38 26.14 23.53
N ASP A 283 2.06 25.67 24.58
CA ASP A 283 1.42 25.13 25.79
C ASP A 283 0.37 26.07 26.40
N ALA A 284 0.61 27.38 26.32
CA ALA A 284 -0.30 28.41 26.82
C ALA A 284 -1.63 28.54 26.02
N GLN A 285 -1.71 27.96 24.82
CA GLN A 285 -2.85 28.08 23.90
C GLN A 285 -3.61 26.75 23.71
N VAL A 286 -3.19 25.68 24.39
CA VAL A 286 -3.78 24.35 24.24
C VAL A 286 -5.28 24.36 24.56
N ASP A 287 -5.68 24.99 25.67
CA ASP A 287 -7.08 25.05 26.09
C ASP A 287 -7.96 25.82 25.11
N ASP A 288 -7.45 26.92 24.53
CA ASP A 288 -8.15 27.72 23.52
C ASP A 288 -8.37 26.94 22.23
N PHE A 289 -7.36 26.16 21.80
CA PHE A 289 -7.47 25.28 20.65
C PHE A 289 -8.47 24.15 20.90
N ILE A 290 -8.47 23.53 22.09
CA ILE A 290 -9.45 22.51 22.47
C ILE A 290 -10.87 23.09 22.42
N ASN A 291 -11.09 24.25 23.03
CA ASN A 291 -12.38 24.94 23.03
C ASN A 291 -12.86 25.26 21.61
N THR A 292 -11.95 25.67 20.73
CA THR A 292 -12.23 25.94 19.32
C THR A 292 -12.64 24.65 18.58
N MET A 293 -11.90 23.56 18.76
CA MET A 293 -12.20 22.27 18.14
C MET A 293 -13.54 21.70 18.61
N VAL A 294 -13.85 21.82 19.90
CA VAL A 294 -15.14 21.42 20.48
C VAL A 294 -16.26 22.27 19.86
N SER A 295 -16.11 23.59 19.83
CA SER A 295 -17.09 24.50 19.23
C SER A 295 -17.37 24.18 17.76
N LEU A 296 -16.33 23.96 16.96
CA LEU A 296 -16.45 23.58 15.55
C LEU A 296 -17.14 22.22 15.37
N THR A 297 -16.82 21.24 16.22
CA THR A 297 -17.44 19.90 16.18
C THR A 297 -18.93 19.97 16.49
N PHE A 298 -19.31 20.72 17.53
CA PHE A 298 -20.71 20.90 17.89
C PHE A 298 -21.45 21.86 16.95
N GLY A 299 -20.77 22.78 16.26
CA GLY A 299 -21.34 23.64 15.22
C GLY A 299 -21.51 22.95 13.87
N PHE A 300 -20.83 21.82 13.65
CA PHE A 300 -20.87 21.08 12.39
C PHE A 300 -22.29 20.60 12.06
N ARG A 301 -22.70 20.80 10.81
CA ARG A 301 -24.01 20.38 10.26
C ARG A 301 -25.20 20.97 11.06
N ASP A 302 -25.25 22.29 11.16
CA ASP A 302 -26.31 23.07 11.84
C ASP A 302 -26.59 22.64 13.29
N GLY A 303 -25.52 22.31 14.00
CA GLY A 303 -25.61 21.91 15.39
C GLY A 303 -26.44 20.65 15.61
N ILE A 304 -26.34 19.66 14.70
CA ILE A 304 -27.06 18.39 14.86
C ILE A 304 -26.67 17.65 16.16
N LEU A 305 -25.46 17.91 16.66
CA LEU A 305 -24.92 17.38 17.92
C LEU A 305 -25.15 18.32 19.11
N GLN A 306 -25.61 19.55 18.88
CA GLN A 306 -25.98 20.44 19.97
C GLN A 306 -27.33 20.01 20.55
N TYR A 307 -27.43 20.04 21.87
CA TYR A 307 -28.71 19.93 22.53
C TYR A 307 -29.60 21.08 22.08
N LYS A 308 -30.67 20.75 21.34
CA LYS A 308 -31.74 21.69 21.00
C LYS A 308 -32.82 21.50 22.07
N PRO A 309 -33.04 22.47 22.97
CA PRO A 309 -34.15 22.36 23.91
C PRO A 309 -35.44 22.12 23.13
N ALA A 310 -36.31 21.28 23.66
CA ALA A 310 -37.63 21.08 23.09
C ALA A 310 -38.29 22.46 22.94
N VAL A 311 -38.75 22.80 21.74
CA VAL A 311 -39.55 24.00 21.53
C VAL A 311 -40.73 23.87 22.49
N ASP A 312 -40.82 24.80 23.45
CA ASP A 312 -42.01 24.94 24.29
C ASP A 312 -43.17 25.18 23.33
N ARG A 313 -43.91 24.10 23.03
CA ARG A 313 -45.16 24.25 22.29
C ARG A 313 -46.05 25.00 23.25
N ASP A 314 -46.53 26.16 22.83
CA ASP A 314 -47.56 26.91 23.54
C ASP A 314 -48.57 25.91 24.12
N ALA A 315 -48.76 25.95 25.44
CA ALA A 315 -49.70 25.08 26.11
C ALA A 315 -51.02 25.15 25.32
N PRO A 316 -51.59 24.00 24.90
CA PRO A 316 -52.78 24.00 24.06
C PRO A 316 -53.84 24.88 24.72
N ALA A 317 -54.42 25.80 23.93
CA ALA A 317 -55.37 26.78 24.43
C ALA A 317 -56.41 26.06 25.28
N LYS A 318 -56.49 26.42 26.57
CA LYS A 318 -57.43 25.80 27.51
C LYS A 318 -58.84 25.95 26.93
N PHE A 319 -59.44 24.84 26.51
CA PHE A 319 -60.80 24.81 26.02
C PHE A 319 -61.73 25.36 27.09
N ARG A 320 -62.34 26.52 26.83
CA ARG A 320 -63.33 27.13 27.73
C ARG A 320 -64.66 26.41 27.52
N PHE A 321 -64.98 25.49 28.42
CA PHE A 321 -66.29 24.86 28.47
C PHE A 321 -67.35 25.89 28.91
N GLY A 322 -68.16 26.35 27.96
CA GLY A 322 -69.41 27.06 28.25
C GLY A 322 -70.58 26.08 28.18
N VAL A 323 -71.56 26.23 29.08
CA VAL A 323 -72.77 25.38 29.13
C VAL A 323 -73.49 25.30 27.77
N LEU A 324 -73.49 26.41 27.02
CA LEU A 324 -74.05 26.46 25.66
C LEU A 324 -73.25 25.65 24.63
N GLY A 325 -71.93 25.58 24.78
CA GLY A 325 -71.06 24.76 23.92
C GLY A 325 -71.31 23.27 24.12
N GLN A 326 -71.51 22.83 25.37
CA GLN A 326 -71.85 21.44 25.68
C GLN A 326 -73.22 21.01 25.12
N LEU A 327 -74.21 21.91 25.12
CA LEU A 327 -75.50 21.62 24.49
C LEU A 327 -75.35 21.48 22.97
N GLY A 328 -74.55 22.35 22.33
CA GLY A 328 -74.21 22.24 20.91
C GLY A 328 -73.53 20.91 20.57
N ASP A 329 -72.50 20.54 21.32
CA ASP A 329 -71.77 19.28 21.11
C ASP A 329 -72.64 18.05 21.39
N PHE A 330 -73.55 18.13 22.37
CA PHE A 330 -74.52 17.07 22.64
C PHE A 330 -75.50 16.86 21.49
N PHE A 331 -75.97 17.93 20.85
CA PHE A 331 -76.84 17.81 19.67
C PHE A 331 -76.08 17.33 18.42
N VAL A 332 -74.83 17.74 18.23
CA VAL A 332 -73.96 17.23 17.16
C VAL A 332 -73.67 15.74 17.35
N PHE A 333 -73.42 15.31 18.59
CA PHE A 333 -73.20 13.90 18.93
C PHE A 333 -74.50 13.08 18.80
N SER A 334 -75.64 13.63 19.22
CA SER A 334 -76.93 12.94 19.17
C SER A 334 -77.57 12.91 17.76
N GLY A 335 -77.15 13.83 16.87
CA GLY A 335 -77.60 13.91 15.48
C GLY A 335 -76.76 13.08 14.49
N ASN A 336 -75.59 12.58 14.91
CA ASN A 336 -74.83 11.58 14.15
C ASN A 336 -75.30 10.17 14.57
N LYS A 337 -76.46 9.77 14.05
CA LYS A 337 -76.86 8.36 13.94
C LYS A 337 -77.07 8.00 12.49
#